data_AF-A0A2T2TGK3-F1
#
_entry.id   AF-A0A2T2TGK3-F1
#
_cell.length_a   1.000
_cell.length_b   1.000
_cell.length_c   1.000
_cell.angle_alpha   90.00
_cell.angle_beta   90.00
_cell.angle_gamma   90.00
#
_symmetry.space_group_name_H-M   'P 1'
#
loop_
_entity.id
_entity.type
_entity.pdbx_description
1 polymer ?
#
loop_
_entity_poly.entity_id
_entity_poly.type
_entity_poly.pdbx_seq_one_letter_code
_entity_poly.pdbx_strand_id
1 'polypeptide(L)' 'GAKTLSALDGRMTPVEDDIRRMAVPVLRHRIVPSFNAEADDVSSVDLIERLLE' A
#
# COMPACT_ATOMS: atom_id res chain seq x y z
N GLY A 1 -8.31 5.07 -4.65
CA GLY A 1 -7.17 4.89 -5.55
C GLY A 1 -7.53 4.02 -6.74
N ALA A 2 -7.60 2.70 -6.55
CA ALA A 2 -7.63 1.72 -7.64
C ALA A 2 -8.72 1.93 -8.70
N LYS A 3 -9.96 2.24 -8.31
CA LYS A 3 -11.04 2.57 -9.26
C LYS A 3 -10.69 3.73 -10.18
N THR A 4 -10.23 4.83 -9.60
CA THR A 4 -9.80 6.00 -10.35
C THR A 4 -8.60 5.68 -11.24
N LEU A 5 -7.60 4.96 -10.72
CA LEU A 5 -6.44 4.53 -11.50
C LEU A 5 -6.85 3.70 -12.72
N SER A 6 -7.69 2.68 -12.52
CA SER A 6 -8.19 1.85 -13.62
C SER A 6 -8.95 2.66 -14.66
N ALA A 7 -9.78 3.62 -14.22
CA ALA A 7 -10.56 4.47 -15.12
C ALA A 7 -9.66 5.42 -15.93
N LEU A 8 -8.61 5.96 -15.31
CA LEU A 8 -7.59 6.78 -16.00
C LEU A 8 -6.80 5.96 -17.03
N ASP A 9 -6.59 4.67 -16.77
CA ASP A 9 -5.99 3.71 -17.70
C ASP A 9 -6.98 3.19 -18.77
N GLY A 10 -8.21 3.70 -18.83
CA GLY A 10 -9.24 3.28 -19.80
C GLY A 10 -9.86 1.91 -19.50
N ARG A 11 -9.62 1.33 -18.32
CA ARG A 11 -10.20 0.07 -17.87
C ARG A 11 -11.41 0.33 -16.97
N MET A 12 -12.52 -0.35 -17.24
CA MET A 12 -13.75 -0.18 -16.47
C MET A 12 -13.73 -0.89 -15.11
N THR A 13 -12.79 -1.81 -14.90
CA THR A 13 -12.70 -2.63 -13.69
C THR A 13 -11.25 -2.66 -13.21
N PRO A 14 -11.01 -2.34 -11.92
CA PRO A 14 -9.70 -2.50 -11.33
C PRO A 14 -9.26 -3.96 -11.34
N VAL A 15 -7.97 -4.18 -11.54
CA VAL A 15 -7.33 -5.47 -11.33
C VAL A 15 -6.54 -5.43 -10.03
N GLU A 16 -6.04 -6.58 -9.60
CA GLU A 16 -5.26 -6.71 -8.37
C GLU A 16 -4.05 -5.76 -8.34
N ASP A 17 -3.36 -5.59 -9.47
CA ASP A 17 -2.20 -4.69 -9.58
C ASP A 17 -2.55 -3.23 -9.23
N ASP A 18 -3.77 -2.78 -9.52
CA ASP A 18 -4.23 -1.44 -9.14
C ASP A 18 -4.35 -1.29 -7.61
N ILE A 19 -4.70 -2.38 -6.92
CA ILE A 19 -4.78 -2.40 -5.46
C ILE A 19 -3.37 -2.40 -4.88
N ARG A 20 -2.48 -3.25 -5.40
CA ARG A 20 -1.07 -3.33 -4.97
C ARG A 20 -0.37 -1.97 -5.12
N ARG A 21 -0.52 -1.30 -6.27
CA ARG A 21 0.01 0.06 -6.51
C ARG A 21 -0.50 1.11 -5.53
N MET A 22 -1.72 0.92 -5.00
CA MET A 22 -2.36 1.88 -4.10
C MET A 22 -2.10 1.59 -2.62
N ALA A 23 -1.52 0.44 -2.29
CA ALA A 23 -1.35 0.01 -0.90
C ALA A 23 -0.52 1.01 -0.08
N VAL A 24 0.67 1.39 -0.55
CA VAL A 24 1.55 2.32 0.18
C VAL A 24 0.92 3.72 0.38
N PRO A 25 0.43 4.43 -0.66
CA PRO A 25 -0.15 5.76 -0.44
C PRO A 25 -1.45 5.74 0.39
N VAL A 26 -2.19 4.63 0.42
CA VAL A 26 -3.42 4.52 1.24
C VAL A 26 -3.10 4.16 2.70
N LEU A 27 -2.11 3.31 2.95
CA LEU A 27 -1.88 2.70 4.26
C LEU A 27 -0.72 3.31 5.07
N ARG A 28 0.23 4.02 4.45
CA ARG A 28 1.46 4.51 5.12
C ARG A 28 1.25 5.36 6.38
N HIS A 29 0.12 6.08 6.45
CA HIS A 29 -0.25 6.91 7.61
C HIS A 29 -1.38 6.28 8.45
N ARG A 30 -1.76 5.05 8.14
CA ARG A 30 -2.83 4.28 8.81
C ARG A 30 -2.29 3.05 9.56
N ILE A 31 -1.03 2.72 9.34
CA ILE A 31 -0.31 1.64 10.01
C ILE A 31 0.78 2.29 10.85
N VAL A 32 0.81 1.94 12.13
CA VAL A 32 1.83 2.37 13.08
C VAL A 32 2.67 1.14 13.44
N PRO A 33 4.00 1.17 13.28
CA PRO A 33 4.86 0.07 13.71
C PRO A 33 4.75 -0.15 15.23
N SER A 34 5.07 -1.36 15.68
CA SER A 34 5.18 -1.61 17.12
C SER A 34 6.47 -1.00 17.68
N PHE A 35 6.55 -0.81 19.00
CA PHE A 35 7.78 -0.30 19.65
C PHE A 35 9.04 -1.08 19.26
N ASN A 36 8.96 -2.41 19.19
CA ASN A 36 10.08 -3.24 18.78
C ASN A 36 10.45 -3.00 17.30
N ALA A 37 9.45 -2.83 16.43
CA ALA A 37 9.69 -2.55 15.01
C ALA A 37 10.32 -1.16 14.82
N GLU A 38 9.89 -0.15 15.57
CA GLU A 38 10.55 1.17 15.58
C GLU A 38 12.00 1.09 16.09
N ALA A 39 12.26 0.26 17.11
CA ALA A 39 13.62 0.03 17.62
C ALA A 39 14.53 -0.66 16.58
N ASP A 40 13.94 -1.47 15.69
CA ASP A 40 14.60 -2.12 14.57
C ASP A 40 14.65 -1.25 13.29
N ASP A 41 14.28 0.04 13.37
CA ASP A 41 14.20 1.00 12.26
C ASP A 41 13.26 0.57 11.12
N VAL A 42 12.23 -0.22 11.44
CA VAL A 42 11.24 -0.70 10.48
C VAL A 42 10.12 0.33 10.32
N SER A 43 9.96 0.86 9.12
CA SER A 43 8.93 1.85 8.80
C SER A 43 7.58 1.22 8.44
N SER A 44 6.51 2.01 8.46
CA SER A 44 5.20 1.59 7.96
C SER A 44 5.24 1.20 6.48
N VAL A 45 6.14 1.78 5.68
CA VAL A 45 6.29 1.44 4.26
C VAL A 45 6.89 0.05 4.12
N ASP A 46 7.95 -0.27 4.88
CA ASP A 46 8.58 -1.59 4.87
C ASP A 46 7.59 -2.69 5.25
N LEU A 47 6.74 -2.43 6.25
CA LEU A 47 5.68 -3.36 6.63
C LEU A 47 4.66 -3.58 5.52
N ILE A 48 4.25 -2.52 4.82
CA ILE A 48 3.29 -2.63 3.72
C ILE A 48 3.90 -3.43 2.56
N GLU A 49 5.15 -3.16 2.19
CA GLU A 49 5.84 -3.86 1.10
C GLU A 49 6.00 -5.35 1.42
N ARG A 50 6.41 -5.70 2.64
CA ARG A 50 6.50 -7.10 3.11
C ARG A 50 5.18 -7.86 3.11
N LEU A 51 4.05 -7.18 3.22
CA LEU A 51 2.72 -7.81 3.17
C LEU A 51 2.22 -8.06 1.73
N LEU A 52 2.85 -7.45 0.73
CA LEU A 52 2.47 -7.56 -0.68
C LEU A 52 3.34 -8.55 -1.47
N GLU A 53 4.44 -9.02 -0.86
CA GLU A 53 5.24 -10.18 -1.30
C GLU A 53 4.45 -11.49 -1.17
#